data_AF-A0A0G0ZH22-F1
#
_entry.id   AF-A0A0G0ZH22-F1
#
_cell.length_a   1.000
_cell.length_b   1.000
_cell.length_c   1.000
_cell.angle_alpha   90.00
_cell.angle_beta   90.00
_cell.angle_gamma   90.00
#
_symmetry.space_group_name_H-M   'P 1'
#
loop_
_entity.id
_entity.type
_entity.pdbx_description
1 polymer ?
#
loop_
_entity_poly.entity_id
_entity_poly.type
_entity_poly.pdbx_seq_one_letter_code
_entity_poly.pdbx_strand_id
1 'polypeptide(L)'
;MLNWNVDEARFKKEDPEGYKLWRLTQLINYGLDGEKLKADEVKRAWPKIEEHLDPYIKRFLEYLLWGKLYSLPINLNFMDICRLKYEKWKNLQKSKKV
;
A
#
# COMPACT_ATOMS: atom_id res chain seq x y z
N MET A 1 8.58 8.43 11.95
CA MET A 1 7.86 9.01 13.11
C MET A 1 7.88 7.94 14.18
N LEU A 2 8.59 8.18 15.28
CA LEU A 2 8.74 7.23 16.36
C LEU A 2 7.65 7.50 17.38
N ASN A 3 6.90 6.47 17.77
CA ASN A 3 6.05 6.53 18.95
C ASN A 3 7.00 6.73 20.16
N TRP A 4 7.15 7.97 20.65
CA TRP A 4 8.20 8.37 21.59
C TRP A 4 8.17 7.68 22.98
N ASN A 5 7.19 6.82 23.23
CA ASN A 5 6.96 6.20 24.54
C ASN A 5 6.78 4.67 24.49
N VAL A 6 7.09 4.02 23.36
CA VAL A 6 7.00 2.55 23.25
C VAL A 6 8.38 1.94 23.50
N ASP A 7 8.48 1.11 24.54
CA ASP A 7 9.64 0.25 24.76
C ASP A 7 9.58 -0.95 23.81
N GLU A 8 10.26 -0.84 22.68
CA GLU A 8 10.28 -1.86 21.64
C GLU A 8 10.87 -3.19 22.10
N ALA A 9 11.90 -3.15 22.95
CA ALA A 9 12.56 -4.37 23.42
C ALA A 9 11.62 -5.18 24.33
N ARG A 10 10.90 -4.49 25.21
CA ARG A 10 9.87 -5.09 26.05
C ARG A 10 8.69 -5.59 25.22
N PHE A 11 8.16 -4.77 24.32
CA PHE A 11 7.00 -5.14 23.50
C PHE A 11 7.28 -6.37 22.63
N LYS A 12 8.45 -6.42 21.97
CA LYS A 12 8.87 -7.57 21.18
C LYS A 12 8.99 -8.86 22.00
N LYS A 13 9.32 -8.76 23.29
CA LYS A 13 9.45 -9.91 24.19
C LYS A 13 8.08 -10.39 24.70
N GLU A 14 7.19 -9.46 25.04
CA GLU A 14 5.87 -9.76 25.60
C GLU A 14 4.88 -10.22 24.52
N ASP A 15 4.87 -9.56 23.36
CA ASP A 15 4.02 -9.92 22.22
C ASP A 15 4.79 -9.77 20.89
N PRO A 16 5.49 -10.83 20.46
CA PRO A 16 6.25 -10.83 19.22
C PRO A 16 5.38 -10.63 17.96
N GLU A 17 4.14 -11.11 17.98
CA GLU A 17 3.24 -11.04 16.81
C GLU A 17 2.60 -9.66 16.69
N GLY A 18 2.14 -9.08 17.80
CA GLY A 18 1.70 -7.69 17.86
C GLY A 18 2.80 -6.71 17.49
N TYR A 19 4.03 -6.94 17.95
CA TYR A 19 5.19 -6.12 17.57
C TYR A 19 5.43 -6.13 16.06
N LYS A 20 5.33 -7.30 15.40
CA LYS A 20 5.50 -7.39 13.93
C LYS A 20 4.45 -6.56 13.19
N LEU A 21 3.18 -6.68 13.58
CA LEU A 21 2.08 -5.93 12.96
C LEU A 21 2.23 -4.43 13.20
N TRP A 22 2.55 -4.05 14.44
CA TRP A 22 2.80 -2.66 14.80
C TRP A 22 3.97 -2.08 14.00
N ARG A 23 5.11 -2.77 13.95
CA ARG A 23 6.30 -2.35 13.20
C ARG A 23 5.97 -2.18 11.72
N LEU A 24 5.22 -3.11 11.14
CA LEU A 24 4.79 -3.04 9.74
C LEU A 24 3.92 -1.81 9.47
N THR A 25 2.96 -1.53 10.35
CA THR A 25 2.13 -0.31 10.29
C THR A 25 2.97 0.96 10.39
N GLN A 26 3.95 1.01 11.30
CA GLN A 26 4.85 2.16 11.44
C GLN A 26 5.69 2.40 10.18
N LEU A 27 6.30 1.33 9.65
CA LEU A 27 7.11 1.38 8.42
C LEU A 27 6.28 1.88 7.23
N ILE A 28 5.03 1.42 7.11
CA ILE A 28 4.14 1.84 6.04
C ILE A 28 3.77 3.33 6.18
N ASN A 29 3.38 3.77 7.38
CA ASN A 29 2.87 5.12 7.58
C ASN A 29 3.97 6.19 7.54
N TYR A 30 5.15 5.86 8.04
CA TYR A 30 6.16 6.87 8.36
C TYR A 30 7.46 6.74 7.60
N GLY A 31 7.62 5.70 6.79
CA GLY A 31 8.79 5.50 5.97
C GLY A 31 9.52 4.21 6.29
N LEU A 32 10.19 3.68 5.27
CA LEU A 32 10.84 2.38 5.32
C LEU A 32 12.27 2.43 5.85
N ASP A 33 12.83 3.62 6.08
CA ASP A 33 14.22 3.84 6.51
C ASP A 33 15.25 3.00 5.73
N GLY A 34 15.00 2.80 4.43
CA GLY A 34 15.85 2.01 3.52
C GLY A 34 15.52 0.51 3.44
N GLU A 35 14.57 0.02 4.22
CA GLU A 35 14.07 -1.35 4.14
C GLU A 35 13.09 -1.54 2.96
N LYS A 36 12.92 -2.79 2.50
CA LYS A 36 11.92 -3.15 1.48
C LYS A 36 10.83 -4.00 2.09
N LEU A 37 9.57 -3.64 1.84
CA LEU A 37 8.43 -4.46 2.22
C LEU A 37 8.23 -5.61 1.24
N LYS A 38 7.99 -6.81 1.76
CA LYS A 38 7.55 -7.95 0.95
C LYS A 38 6.04 -7.89 0.76
N ALA A 39 5.60 -7.91 -0.51
CA ALA A 39 4.17 -7.84 -0.83
C ALA A 39 3.34 -8.91 -0.13
N ASP A 40 3.84 -10.16 -0.06
CA ASP A 40 3.11 -11.27 0.57
C ASP A 40 2.99 -11.12 2.10
N GLU A 41 3.98 -10.51 2.74
CA GLU A 41 3.92 -10.19 4.17
C GLU A 41 2.84 -9.15 4.43
N VAL A 42 2.82 -8.09 3.64
CA VAL A 42 1.80 -7.04 3.73
C VAL A 42 0.40 -7.60 3.46
N LYS A 43 0.25 -8.47 2.46
CA LYS A 43 -1.05 -9.12 2.15
C LYS A 43 -1.56 -9.99 3.30
N ARG A 44 -0.67 -10.74 3.96
CA ARG A 44 -1.05 -11.58 5.12
C ARG A 44 -1.42 -10.75 6.35
N ALA A 45 -0.71 -9.64 6.57
CA ALA A 45 -0.97 -8.74 7.68
C ALA A 45 -2.16 -7.80 7.44
N TRP A 46 -2.56 -7.61 6.17
CA TRP A 46 -3.54 -6.62 5.74
C TRP A 46 -4.82 -6.55 6.60
N PRO A 47 -5.51 -7.67 6.90
CA PRO A 47 -6.76 -7.64 7.65
C PRO A 47 -6.62 -7.10 9.08
N LYS A 48 -5.38 -7.02 9.60
CA LYS A 48 -5.08 -6.57 10.97
C LYS A 48 -4.50 -5.15 11.02
N ILE A 49 -3.96 -4.65 9.91
CA ILE A 49 -3.25 -3.36 9.89
C ILE A 49 -4.01 -2.27 9.14
N GLU A 50 -4.91 -2.63 8.21
CA GLU A 50 -5.48 -1.67 7.26
C GLU A 50 -6.32 -0.55 7.86
N GLU A 51 -6.83 -0.72 9.09
CA GLU A 51 -7.58 0.31 9.82
C GLU A 51 -6.65 1.33 10.49
N HIS A 52 -5.38 0.97 10.68
CA HIS A 52 -4.36 1.80 11.32
C HIS A 52 -3.41 2.47 10.32
N LEU A 53 -3.65 2.28 9.03
CA LEU A 53 -2.88 2.93 7.97
C LEU A 53 -3.43 4.32 7.67
N ASP A 54 -2.55 5.24 7.30
CA ASP A 54 -2.95 6.53 6.74
C ASP A 54 -3.86 6.30 5.51
N PRO A 55 -5.00 7.00 5.39
CA PRO A 55 -5.96 6.76 4.31
C PRO A 55 -5.37 6.88 2.89
N TYR A 56 -4.42 7.78 2.66
CA TYR A 56 -3.80 7.96 1.35
C TYR A 56 -2.81 6.84 1.06
N ILE A 57 -2.00 6.47 2.05
CA ILE A 57 -1.04 5.36 1.93
C ILE A 57 -1.77 4.03 1.75
N LYS A 58 -2.85 3.80 2.51
CA LYS A 58 -3.73 2.63 2.36
C LYS A 58 -4.19 2.48 0.92
N ARG A 59 -4.76 3.54 0.35
CA ARG A 59 -5.27 3.55 -1.04
C ARG A 59 -4.16 3.25 -2.05
N PHE A 60 -2.99 3.84 -1.87
CA PHE A 60 -1.85 3.61 -2.73
C PHE A 60 -1.36 2.15 -2.66
N LEU A 61 -1.26 1.59 -1.47
CA LEU A 61 -0.90 0.18 -1.27
C LEU A 61 -1.96 -0.77 -1.83
N GLU A 62 -3.24 -0.45 -1.69
CA GLU A 62 -4.33 -1.23 -2.31
C GLU A 62 -4.17 -1.34 -3.83
N TYR A 63 -3.76 -0.23 -4.46
CA TYR A 63 -3.44 -0.19 -5.86
C TYR A 63 -2.18 -1.02 -6.18
N LEU A 64 -1.09 -0.87 -5.43
CA LEU A 64 0.14 -1.63 -5.69
C LEU A 64 -0.01 -3.14 -5.49
N LEU A 65 -0.77 -3.57 -4.49
CA LEU A 65 -0.87 -4.98 -4.10
C LEU A 65 -1.95 -5.75 -4.86
N TRP A 66 -3.07 -5.09 -5.20
CA TRP A 66 -4.23 -5.70 -5.84
C TRP A 66 -4.71 -5.02 -7.13
N GLY A 67 -4.07 -3.92 -7.56
CA GLY A 67 -4.47 -3.21 -8.78
C GLY A 67 -5.80 -2.47 -8.66
N LYS A 68 -6.26 -2.16 -7.44
CA LYS A 68 -7.53 -1.47 -7.17
C LYS A 68 -7.46 0.01 -7.60
N LEU A 69 -7.66 0.29 -8.88
CA LEU A 69 -7.59 1.65 -9.43
C LEU A 69 -8.57 2.64 -8.77
N TYR A 70 -9.69 2.14 -8.25
CA TYR A 70 -10.72 2.94 -7.59
C TYR A 70 -10.32 3.44 -6.20
N SER A 71 -9.26 2.90 -5.58
CA SER A 71 -8.81 3.37 -4.27
C SER A 71 -8.09 4.71 -4.40
N LEU A 72 -7.44 4.99 -5.53
CA LEU A 72 -6.69 6.23 -5.75
C LEU A 72 -7.61 7.45 -5.73
N PRO A 73 -7.15 8.61 -5.21
CA PRO A 73 -7.93 9.83 -5.24
C PRO A 73 -8.33 10.21 -6.68
N ILE A 74 -9.55 10.70 -6.84
CA ILE A 74 -10.19 11.09 -8.12
C ILE A 74 -9.65 12.44 -8.64
N ASN A 75 -8.36 12.72 -8.46
CA ASN A 75 -7.72 13.82 -9.20
C ASN A 75 -7.31 13.40 -10.62
N LEU A 76 -7.60 12.14 -11.01
CA LEU A 76 -7.98 11.81 -12.38
C LEU A 76 -9.50 12.00 -12.47
N ASN A 77 -9.95 13.05 -13.17
CA ASN A 77 -11.37 13.20 -13.46
C ASN A 77 -11.86 11.89 -14.11
N PHE A 78 -13.13 11.52 -13.96
CA PHE A 78 -13.72 10.36 -14.67
C PHE A 78 -13.28 10.27 -16.15
N MET A 79 -13.13 11.44 -16.79
CA MET A 79 -12.63 11.60 -18.16
C MET A 79 -11.18 11.13 -18.37
N ASP A 80 -10.29 11.29 -17.40
CA ASP A 80 -8.90 10.85 -17.50
C ASP A 80 -8.78 9.32 -17.40
N ILE A 81 -9.63 8.67 -16.59
CA ILE A 81 -9.74 7.20 -16.54
C ILE A 81 -10.24 6.67 -17.89
N CYS A 82 -11.28 7.29 -18.45
CA CYS A 82 -11.77 6.95 -19.79
C CYS A 82 -10.68 7.14 -20.86
N ARG A 83 -9.90 8.22 -20.79
CA ARG A 83 -8.78 8.50 -21.70
C ARG A 83 -7.69 7.44 -21.61
N LEU A 84 -7.23 7.10 -20.41
CA LEU A 84 -6.19 6.08 -20.21
C LEU A 84 -6.63 4.70 -20.71
N LYS A 85 -7.90 4.33 -20.48
CA LYS A 85 -8.47 3.07 -20.99
C LYS A 85 -8.50 3.05 -22.52
N TYR A 86 -8.89 4.16 -23.15
CA TYR A 86 -8.90 4.31 -24.61
C TYR A 86 -7.48 4.22 -25.21
N GLU A 87 -6.51 4.97 -24.66
CA GLU A 87 -5.13 4.95 -25.15
C GLU A 87 -4.50 3.55 -25.03
N LYS A 88 -4.74 2.84 -23.93
CA LYS A 88 -4.28 1.46 -23.76
C LYS A 88 -4.87 0.52 -24.82
N TRP A 89 -6.18 0.62 -25.08
CA TRP A 89 -6.84 -0.19 -26.10
C TRP A 89 -6.32 0.13 -27.51
N LYS A 90 -6.14 1.40 -27.83
CA LYS A 90 -5.60 1.86 -29.12
C LYS A 90 -4.19 1.34 -29.38
N ASN A 91 -3.32 1.37 -28.37
CA ASN A 91 -1.96 0.85 -28.47
C ASN A 91 -1.92 -0.67 -28.63
N LEU A 92 -2.82 -1.40 -27.97
CA LEU A 92 -3.00 -2.84 -28.19
C LEU A 92 -3.39 -3.16 -29.64
N GLN A 93 -4.29 -2.39 -30.25
CA GLN A 93 -4.67 -2.57 -31.65
C GLN A 93 -3.53 -2.29 -32.62
N LYS A 94 -2.70 -1.26 -32.35
CA LYS A 94 -1.49 -0.98 -33.14
C LYS A 94 -0.46 -2.10 -33.03
N SER A 95 -0.24 -2.64 -31.84
CA SER A 95 0.73 -3.72 -31.62
C SER A 95 0.38 -5.04 -32.32
N LYS A 96 -0.91 -5.27 -32.62
CA LYS A 96 -1.39 -6.47 -33.32
C LYS A 96 -1.37 -6.35 -34.85
N LYS A 97 -1.07 -5.16 -35.38
CA LYS A 97 -1.02 -4.88 -36.82
C LYS A 97 0.42 -4.84 -37.37
N VAL A 98 1.40 -5.15 -36.53
CA VAL A 98 2.83 -5.30 -36.88
C VAL A 98 3.20 -6.76 -36.80
#